data_AF-A0A151QRW1-F1
#
_entry.id   AF-A0A151QRW1-F1
#
_cell.length_a   1.000
_cell.length_b   1.000
_cell.length_c   1.000
_cell.angle_alpha   90.00
_cell.angle_beta   90.00
_cell.angle_gamma   90.00
#
_symmetry.space_group_name_H-M   'P 1'
#
loop_
_entity.id
_entity.type
_entity.pdbx_description
1 polymer ?
#
loop_
_entity_poly.entity_id
_entity_poly.type
_entity_poly.pdbx_seq_one_letter_code
_entity_poly.pdbx_strand_id
1 'polypeptide(L)'
;MLESRGVLVYWDYFRKVFLENYFPDSVRYAKEAEFMRLHQGSLSVSEYAMRFKHLARFYSQAISEAWRCRKFVEGLRHELKRVIVPMFIVEFLALVEKAKTVERFEGGGC
;
A
#
# COMPACT_ATOMS: atom_id res chain seq x y z
N MET A 1 19.34 3.13 -22.90
CA MET A 1 19.59 4.42 -22.23
C MET A 1 19.24 5.52 -23.22
N LEU A 2 18.26 6.38 -22.92
CA LEU A 2 18.08 7.63 -23.65
C LEU A 2 18.64 8.74 -22.77
N GLU A 3 19.77 9.30 -23.21
CA GLU A 3 20.39 10.47 -22.58
C GLU A 3 19.77 11.73 -23.16
N SER A 4 19.29 12.62 -22.29
CA SER A 4 19.20 14.03 -22.62
C SER A 4 19.34 14.86 -21.35
N ARG A 5 20.49 15.54 -21.29
CA ARG A 5 20.83 16.65 -20.40
C ARG A 5 20.77 16.35 -18.90
N GLY A 6 21.84 15.73 -18.38
CA GLY A 6 22.45 16.05 -17.08
C GLY A 6 21.60 16.01 -15.80
N VAL A 7 20.33 15.63 -15.87
CA VAL A 7 19.45 15.44 -14.72
C VAL A 7 19.41 13.94 -14.49
N LEU A 8 19.88 13.49 -13.33
CA LEU A 8 19.56 12.15 -12.83
C LEU A 8 18.03 12.03 -12.84
N VAL A 9 17.48 11.37 -13.87
CA VAL A 9 16.06 11.04 -13.91
C VAL A 9 15.86 9.94 -12.88
N TYR A 10 15.67 10.36 -11.63
CA TYR A 10 15.22 9.46 -10.58
C TYR A 10 13.90 8.84 -11.05
N TRP A 11 13.74 7.54 -10.85
CA TRP A 11 12.53 6.81 -11.19
C TRP A 11 11.26 7.51 -10.67
N ASP A 12 11.37 8.17 -9.53
CA ASP A 12 10.29 8.96 -8.92
C ASP A 12 9.92 10.20 -9.73
N TYR A 13 10.91 10.88 -10.35
CA TYR A 13 10.66 12.01 -11.24
C TYR A 13 9.95 11.57 -12.52
N PHE A 14 10.42 10.49 -13.15
CA PHE A 14 9.75 9.92 -14.32
C PHE A 14 8.31 9.52 -13.98
N ARG A 15 8.10 8.82 -12.86
CA ARG A 15 6.77 8.40 -12.41
C ARG A 15 5.87 9.60 -12.19
N LYS A 16 6.35 10.65 -11.52
CA LYS A 16 5.59 11.88 -11.27
C LYS A 16 5.12 12.51 -12.58
N VAL A 17 6.05 12.77 -13.50
CA VAL A 17 5.75 13.38 -14.80
C VAL A 17 4.81 12.50 -15.62
N PHE A 18 5.01 11.18 -15.61
CA PHE A 18 4.13 10.24 -16.30
C PHE A 18 2.69 10.30 -15.74
N LEU A 19 2.53 10.26 -14.42
CA LEU A 19 1.21 10.34 -13.80
C LEU A 19 0.53 11.68 -14.09
N GLU A 20 1.27 12.79 -14.07
CA GLU A 20 0.78 14.14 -14.38
C GLU A 20 0.32 14.28 -15.84
N ASN A 21 1.02 13.66 -16.80
CA ASN A 21 0.70 13.81 -18.22
C ASN A 21 -0.41 12.88 -18.71
N TYR A 22 -0.56 11.70 -18.11
CA TYR A 22 -1.49 10.68 -18.60
C TYR A 22 -2.75 10.49 -17.74
N PHE A 23 -2.76 10.98 -16.49
CA PHE A 23 -3.91 10.88 -15.60
C PHE A 23 -4.38 12.27 -15.17
N PRO A 24 -5.63 12.65 -15.49
CA PRO A 24 -6.20 13.90 -15.01
C PRO A 24 -6.14 14.00 -13.48
N ASP A 25 -5.94 15.21 -12.97
CA ASP A 25 -5.85 15.46 -11.52
C ASP A 25 -7.06 14.93 -10.76
N SER A 26 -8.27 15.06 -11.32
CA SER A 26 -9.50 14.52 -10.73
C SER A 26 -9.44 13.01 -10.51
N VAL A 27 -8.86 12.26 -11.46
CA VAL A 27 -8.70 10.80 -11.36
C VAL A 27 -7.65 10.45 -10.31
N ARG A 28 -6.53 11.17 -10.29
CA ARG A 28 -5.47 10.97 -9.29
C ARG A 28 -5.98 11.24 -7.87
N TYR A 29 -6.66 12.37 -7.66
CA TYR A 29 -7.26 12.69 -6.36
C TYR A 29 -8.30 11.66 -5.93
N ALA A 30 -9.12 11.17 -6.85
CA ALA A 30 -10.06 10.08 -6.54
C ALA A 30 -9.33 8.81 -6.10
N LYS A 31 -8.22 8.45 -6.76
CA LYS A 31 -7.39 7.29 -6.39
C LYS A 31 -6.64 7.47 -5.06
N GLU A 32 -6.15 8.68 -4.77
CA GLU A 32 -5.57 8.98 -3.47
C GLU A 32 -6.61 8.92 -2.35
N ALA A 33 -7.81 9.47 -2.57
CA ALA A 33 -8.90 9.36 -1.61
C ALA A 33 -9.35 7.91 -1.39
N GLU A 34 -9.41 7.11 -2.47
CA GLU A 34 -9.67 5.67 -2.41
C GLU A 34 -8.60 4.96 -1.57
N PHE A 35 -7.31 5.27 -1.80
CA PHE A 35 -6.21 4.71 -1.02
C PHE A 35 -6.29 5.05 0.46
N MET A 36 -6.59 6.31 0.79
CA MET A 36 -6.66 6.77 2.17
C MET A 36 -7.83 6.16 2.94
N ARG A 37 -8.93 5.82 2.25
CA ARG A 37 -10.11 5.15 2.81
C ARG A 37 -10.03 3.63 2.74
N LEU A 38 -9.02 3.07 2.09
CA LEU A 38 -8.88 1.63 1.91
C LEU A 38 -8.74 0.93 3.27
N HIS A 39 -9.62 -0.03 3.51
CA HIS A 39 -9.55 -0.97 4.61
C HIS A 39 -9.80 -2.38 4.07
N GLN A 40 -9.35 -3.40 4.80
CA GLN A 40 -9.53 -4.81 4.47
C GLN A 40 -11.01 -5.13 4.33
N GLY A 41 -11.86 -4.74 5.29
CA GLY A 41 -13.28 -5.07 5.28
C GLY A 41 -13.51 -6.58 5.12
N SER A 42 -14.32 -6.97 4.14
CA SER A 42 -14.60 -8.37 3.79
C SER A 42 -13.53 -9.03 2.91
N LEU A 43 -12.51 -8.29 2.46
CA LEU A 43 -11.44 -8.84 1.64
C LEU A 43 -10.56 -9.79 2.45
N SER A 44 -10.01 -10.79 1.79
CA SER A 44 -8.82 -11.48 2.31
C SER A 44 -7.65 -10.51 2.44
N VAL A 45 -6.69 -10.82 3.31
CA VAL A 45 -5.43 -10.05 3.43
C VAL A 45 -4.71 -9.99 2.09
N SER A 46 -4.78 -11.04 1.28
CA SER A 46 -4.16 -11.09 -0.05
C SER A 46 -4.77 -10.06 -1.00
N GLU A 47 -6.10 -10.02 -1.12
CA GLU A 47 -6.81 -9.05 -1.96
C GLU A 47 -6.62 -7.61 -1.47
N TYR A 48 -6.66 -7.42 -0.15
CA TYR A 48 -6.37 -6.12 0.46
C TYR A 48 -4.95 -5.64 0.14
N ALA A 49 -3.93 -6.50 0.26
CA ALA A 49 -2.55 -6.16 -0.08
C ALA A 49 -2.36 -5.86 -1.58
N MET A 50 -3.07 -6.58 -2.46
CA MET A 50 -3.08 -6.27 -3.89
C MET A 50 -3.67 -4.89 -4.19
N ARG A 51 -4.84 -4.58 -3.61
CA ARG A 51 -5.47 -3.25 -3.76
C ARG A 51 -4.60 -2.14 -3.17
N PHE A 52 -4.02 -2.37 -2.01
CA PHE A 52 -3.09 -1.44 -1.38
C PHE A 52 -1.90 -1.13 -2.29
N LYS A 53 -1.22 -2.16 -2.83
CA LYS A 53 -0.09 -1.99 -3.76
C LYS A 53 -0.48 -1.28 -5.05
N HIS A 54 -1.70 -1.51 -5.55
CA HIS A 54 -2.21 -0.87 -6.75
C HIS A 54 -2.46 0.62 -6.53
N LEU A 55 -3.21 0.96 -5.47
CA LEU A 55 -3.60 2.33 -5.16
C LEU A 55 -2.41 3.19 -4.68
N ALA A 56 -1.45 2.60 -3.96
CA ALA A 56 -0.23 3.28 -3.54
C ALA A 56 0.60 3.84 -4.72
N ARG A 57 0.41 3.36 -5.95
CA ARG A 57 1.09 3.87 -7.16
C ARG A 57 0.63 5.28 -7.53
N PHE A 58 -0.59 5.64 -7.17
CA PHE A 58 -1.19 6.94 -7.45
C PHE A 58 -0.96 7.95 -6.33
N TYR A 59 -0.39 7.50 -5.20
CA TYR A 59 -0.09 8.38 -4.07
C TYR A 59 1.10 9.27 -4.40
N SER A 60 0.87 10.58 -4.41
CA SER A 60 1.86 11.58 -4.81
C SER A 60 2.97 11.80 -3.78
N GLN A 61 2.75 11.45 -2.51
CA GLN A 61 3.77 11.62 -1.47
C GLN A 61 4.69 10.41 -1.40
N ALA A 62 5.94 10.65 -1.00
CA ALA A 62 6.90 9.58 -0.72
C ALA A 62 6.37 8.66 0.38
N ILE A 63 6.30 7.36 0.07
CA ILE A 63 5.88 6.32 1.02
C ILE A 63 7.13 5.72 1.65
N SER A 64 7.42 6.09 2.90
CA SER A 64 8.43 5.37 3.68
C SER A 64 7.91 3.98 4.06
N GLU A 65 8.82 3.03 4.23
CA GLU A 65 8.47 1.65 4.60
C GLU A 65 7.69 1.62 5.93
N ALA A 66 8.12 2.41 6.92
CA ALA A 66 7.43 2.56 8.19
C ALA A 66 6.01 3.12 8.04
N TRP A 67 5.82 4.16 7.22
CA TRP A 67 4.49 4.71 6.94
C TRP A 67 3.62 3.67 6.25
N ARG A 68 4.17 2.93 5.28
CA ARG A 68 3.49 1.88 4.53
C ARG A 68 2.95 0.78 5.45
N CYS A 69 3.80 0.30 6.37
CA CYS A 69 3.42 -0.70 7.37
C CYS A 69 2.32 -0.18 8.29
N ARG A 70 2.46 1.04 8.84
CA ARG A 70 1.43 1.64 9.69
C ARG A 70 0.09 1.77 8.96
N LYS A 71 0.09 2.33 7.75
CA LYS A 71 -1.13 2.51 6.95
C LYS A 71 -1.80 1.18 6.62
N PHE A 72 -1.01 0.15 6.32
CA PHE A 72 -1.54 -1.18 6.06
C PHE A 72 -2.22 -1.78 7.30
N VAL A 73 -1.56 -1.71 8.47
CA VAL A 73 -2.11 -2.20 9.75
C VAL A 73 -3.38 -1.45 10.15
N GLU A 74 -3.41 -0.13 9.98
CA GLU A 74 -4.60 0.69 10.26
C GLU A 74 -5.84 0.20 9.51
N GLY A 75 -5.67 -0.24 8.26
CA GLY A 75 -6.75 -0.75 7.43
C GLY A 75 -7.11 -2.22 7.66
N LEU A 76 -6.34 -3.01 8.43
CA LEU A 76 -6.69 -4.42 8.71
C LEU A 76 -8.02 -4.55 9.50
N ARG A 77 -8.59 -5.74 9.54
CA ARG A 77 -9.68 -6.05 10.49
C ARG A 77 -9.18 -6.01 11.93
N HIS A 78 -10.07 -5.71 12.88
CA HIS A 78 -9.71 -5.56 14.29
C HIS A 78 -9.03 -6.82 14.84
N GLU A 79 -9.53 -8.01 14.53
CA GLU A 79 -9.00 -9.26 15.10
C GLU A 79 -7.55 -9.51 14.67
N LEU A 80 -7.27 -9.35 13.38
CA LEU A 80 -5.89 -9.38 12.87
C LEU A 80 -5.02 -8.29 13.48
N LYS A 81 -5.51 -7.06 13.66
CA LYS A 81 -4.71 -5.98 14.28
C LYS A 81 -4.24 -6.35 15.69
N ARG A 82 -5.09 -6.99 16.49
CA ARG A 82 -4.74 -7.37 17.88
C ARG A 82 -3.53 -8.30 17.94
N VAL A 83 -3.39 -9.16 16.94
CA VAL A 83 -2.28 -10.10 16.84
C VAL A 83 -1.07 -9.45 16.16
N ILE A 84 -1.29 -8.62 15.13
CA ILE A 84 -0.22 -8.06 14.29
C ILE A 84 0.48 -6.86 14.94
N VAL A 85 -0.26 -5.96 15.59
CA VAL A 85 0.31 -4.72 16.17
C VAL A 85 1.44 -5.01 17.19
N PRO A 86 1.29 -5.97 18.13
CA PRO A 86 2.35 -6.28 19.10
C PRO A 86 3.63 -6.90 18.51
N MET A 87 3.61 -7.31 17.24
CA MET A 87 4.77 -7.93 16.59
C MET A 87 5.79 -6.91 16.06
N PHE A 88 5.47 -5.62 16.07
CA PHE A 88 6.35 -4.52 15.64
C PHE A 88 7.03 -4.75 14.26
N ILE A 89 6.31 -5.36 13.31
CA ILE A 89 6.86 -5.66 11.98
C ILE A 89 6.98 -4.35 11.18
N VAL A 90 8.21 -4.04 10.77
CA VAL A 90 8.55 -2.77 10.07
C VAL A 90 8.83 -2.94 8.58
N GLU A 91 8.75 -4.17 8.05
CA GLU A 91 8.95 -4.50 6.63
C GLU A 91 7.63 -4.98 6.03
N PHE A 92 7.22 -4.38 4.91
CA PHE A 92 5.86 -4.52 4.40
C PHE A 92 5.56 -5.93 3.89
N LEU A 93 6.52 -6.62 3.26
CA LEU A 93 6.28 -7.98 2.79
C LEU A 93 6.16 -8.95 3.96
N ALA A 94 7.06 -8.89 4.94
CA ALA A 94 6.94 -9.67 6.17
C ALA A 94 5.61 -9.43 6.89
N LEU A 95 5.16 -8.18 6.95
CA LEU A 95 3.88 -7.81 7.55
C LEU A 95 2.70 -8.46 6.82
N VAL A 96 2.69 -8.42 5.50
CA VAL A 96 1.63 -9.02 4.67
C VAL A 96 1.62 -10.55 4.84
N GLU A 97 2.77 -11.21 4.77
CA GLU A 97 2.85 -12.66 4.92
C GLU A 97 2.44 -13.13 6.32
N LYS A 98 2.83 -12.37 7.35
CA LYS A 98 2.38 -12.65 8.71
C LYS A 98 0.86 -12.47 8.85
N ALA A 99 0.30 -11.38 8.34
CA ALA A 99 -1.15 -11.13 8.38
C ALA A 99 -1.94 -12.23 7.65
N LYS A 100 -1.46 -12.72 6.49
CA LYS A 100 -2.04 -13.87 5.79
C LYS A 100 -2.00 -15.14 6.63
N THR A 101 -0.90 -15.36 7.34
CA THR A 101 -0.74 -16.52 8.22
C THR A 101 -1.77 -16.47 9.35
N VAL A 102 -1.92 -15.33 10.03
CA VAL A 102 -2.91 -15.15 11.10
C VAL A 102 -4.34 -15.33 10.58
N GLU A 103 -4.67 -14.74 9.42
CA GLU A 103 -6.01 -14.86 8.82
C GLU A 103 -6.42 -16.32 8.56
N ARG A 104 -5.48 -17.18 8.14
CA ARG A 104 -5.75 -18.60 7.94
C ARG A 104 -6.09 -19.33 9.24
N PHE A 105 -5.50 -18.93 10.37
CA PHE A 105 -5.77 -19.54 11.66
C PHE A 105 -7.05 -19.00 12.31
N GLU A 106 -7.44 -17.75 12.03
CA GLU A 106 -8.75 -17.23 12.46
C GLU A 106 -9.92 -17.85 11.69
N GLY A 107 -9.75 -18.13 10.40
CA GLY A 107 -10.78 -18.78 9.57
C GLY A 107 -10.97 -20.28 9.80
N GLY A 108 -10.18 -20.89 10.69
CA GLY A 108 -10.20 -22.32 11.02
C GLY A 108 -10.83 -22.66 12.38
N GLY A 109 -11.36 -21.68 13.10
CA GLY A 109 -12.06 -21.91 14.37
C GLY A 109 -13.51 -22.35 14.15
N CYS A 110 -13.72 -23.67 14.13
CA CYS A 110 -15.01 -24.28 14.51
C CYS A 110 -14.99 -24.58 16.01
#